data_AF-G9K1U6-F1
#
_entry.id   AF-G9K1U6-F1
#
_cell.length_a   1.000
_cell.length_b   1.000
_cell.length_c   1.000
_cell.angle_alpha   90.00
_cell.angle_beta   90.00
_cell.angle_gamma   90.00
#
_symmetry.space_group_name_H-M   'P 1'
#
loop_
_entity.id
_entity.type
_entity.pdbx_description
1 polymer ?
#
loop_
_entity_poly.entity_id
_entity_poly.type
_entity_poly.pdbx_seq_one_letter_code
_entity_poly.pdbx_strand_id
1 'polypeptide(L)'
;LTDPVFDQIVKATRGSRKRRFQRVWEYCSKKMVCEADDPKDEDEMGFEEQAKPGHGGCGRVQPNIRREGLKLFTQWKKGKGEDEDGEESAIAQPEKRPLPASEAHTVLKKMSSEDIAVLGLSEEHARPDWMIL
;
A
#
# COMPACT_ATOMS: atom_id res chain seq x y z
N LEU A 1 12.19 9.54 -2.14
CA LEU A 1 11.46 8.41 -2.76
C LEU A 1 12.48 7.51 -3.41
N THR A 2 12.51 6.25 -2.99
CA THR A 2 13.51 5.24 -3.37
C THR A 2 13.16 4.54 -4.68
N ASP A 3 11.86 4.44 -4.98
CA ASP A 3 11.34 3.99 -6.27
C ASP A 3 11.45 5.12 -7.33
N PRO A 4 12.32 4.96 -8.35
CA PRO A 4 12.57 6.00 -9.34
C PRO A 4 11.36 6.26 -10.25
N VAL A 5 10.53 5.25 -10.50
CA VAL A 5 9.31 5.39 -11.31
C VAL A 5 8.27 6.19 -10.53
N PHE A 6 8.10 5.88 -9.25
CA PHE A 6 7.21 6.63 -8.38
C PHE A 6 7.63 8.09 -8.23
N ASP A 7 8.93 8.35 -8.03
CA ASP A 7 9.47 9.71 -7.95
C ASP A 7 9.23 10.52 -9.24
N GLN A 8 9.43 9.91 -10.42
CA GLN A 8 9.10 10.53 -11.69
C GLN A 8 7.61 10.89 -11.81
N ILE A 9 6.71 10.02 -11.34
CA ILE A 9 5.26 10.29 -11.32
C ILE A 9 4.94 11.50 -10.45
N VAL A 10 5.50 11.56 -9.24
CA VAL A 10 5.28 12.68 -8.30
C VAL A 10 5.82 14.00 -8.86
N LYS A 11 6.99 13.97 -9.50
CA LYS A 11 7.61 15.13 -10.16
C LYS A 11 6.79 15.61 -11.37
N ALA A 12 6.38 14.70 -12.25
CA ALA A 12 5.62 15.02 -13.46
C ALA A 12 4.21 15.58 -13.18
N THR A 13 3.68 15.36 -11.98
CA THR A 13 2.32 15.79 -11.59
C THR A 13 2.29 16.99 -10.65
N ARG A 14 3.43 17.66 -10.38
CA ARG A 14 3.53 18.84 -9.50
C ARG A 14 2.53 19.97 -9.80
N GLY A 15 2.18 20.19 -11.07
CA GLY A 15 1.26 21.25 -11.48
C GLY A 15 -0.24 20.95 -11.31
N SER A 16 -0.63 19.70 -10.98
CA SER A 16 -2.05 19.34 -10.87
C SER A 16 -2.30 18.29 -9.79
N ARG A 17 -2.92 18.71 -8.70
CA ARG A 17 -3.32 17.84 -7.58
C ARG A 17 -4.22 16.69 -8.01
N LYS A 18 -5.21 16.96 -8.86
CA LYS A 18 -6.11 15.93 -9.41
C LYS A 18 -5.34 14.87 -10.21
N ARG A 19 -4.42 15.30 -11.09
CA ARG A 19 -3.61 14.39 -11.90
C ARG A 19 -2.62 13.61 -11.04
N ARG A 20 -2.06 14.23 -9.99
CA ARG A 20 -1.18 13.58 -9.02
C ARG A 20 -1.88 12.40 -8.36
N PHE A 21 -3.05 12.63 -7.76
CA PHE A 21 -3.80 11.57 -7.10
C PHE A 21 -4.07 10.39 -8.04
N GLN A 22 -4.56 10.68 -9.26
CA GLN A 22 -4.85 9.63 -10.24
C GLN A 22 -3.62 8.79 -10.59
N ARG A 23 -2.48 9.42 -10.90
CA ARG A 23 -1.26 8.70 -11.31
C ARG A 23 -0.62 7.92 -10.16
N VAL A 24 -0.63 8.49 -8.94
CA VAL A 24 -0.17 7.80 -7.74
C VAL A 24 -1.04 6.58 -7.47
N TRP A 25 -2.37 6.70 -7.54
CA TRP A 25 -3.28 5.58 -7.36
C TRP A 25 -3.10 4.50 -8.43
N GLU A 26 -2.99 4.86 -9.71
CA GLU A 26 -2.76 3.91 -10.82
C GLU A 26 -1.45 3.12 -10.64
N TYR A 27 -0.45 3.73 -10.02
CA TYR A 27 0.82 3.07 -9.70
C TYR A 27 0.68 2.15 -8.48
N CYS A 28 0.25 2.70 -7.33
CA CYS A 28 0.19 1.98 -6.07
C CYS A 28 -0.88 0.87 -6.05
N SER A 29 -1.96 0.98 -6.83
CA SER A 29 -2.99 -0.07 -6.92
C SER A 29 -2.48 -1.40 -7.50
N LYS A 30 -1.30 -1.39 -8.14
CA LYS A 30 -0.65 -2.59 -8.68
C LYS A 30 0.39 -3.17 -7.72
N LYS A 31 0.77 -2.44 -6.66
CA LYS A 31 1.70 -2.90 -5.63
C LYS A 31 0.94 -3.74 -4.60
N MET A 32 1.04 -5.07 -4.75
CA MET A 32 0.31 -6.03 -3.91
C MET A 32 1.09 -6.50 -2.69
N VAL A 33 2.32 -6.02 -2.49
CA VAL A 33 3.17 -6.33 -1.33
C VAL A 33 3.73 -5.02 -0.79
N CYS A 34 3.65 -4.82 0.51
CA CYS A 34 4.32 -3.71 1.19
C CYS A 34 5.77 -4.11 1.44
N GLU A 35 6.66 -3.71 0.52
CA GLU A 35 8.09 -4.07 0.53
C GLU A 35 8.75 -3.62 1.84
N ALA A 36 9.27 -4.59 2.61
CA ALA A 36 10.04 -4.32 3.83
C ALA A 36 11.51 -4.02 3.47
N ASP A 37 12.20 -3.35 4.38
CA ASP A 37 13.62 -3.06 4.22
C ASP A 37 14.44 -4.34 4.42
N ASP A 38 15.49 -4.52 3.63
CA ASP A 38 16.45 -5.60 3.86
C ASP A 38 17.04 -5.47 5.27
N PRO A 39 17.19 -6.57 6.02
CA PRO A 39 17.87 -6.54 7.31
C PRO A 39 19.28 -5.97 7.11
N LYS A 40 19.71 -5.11 8.04
CA LYS A 40 21.12 -4.68 8.06
C LYS A 40 21.94 -5.88 8.54
N ASP A 41 22.74 -6.47 7.66
CA ASP A 41 23.71 -7.49 8.07
C ASP A 41 24.77 -6.83 8.96
N GLU A 42 24.83 -7.23 10.23
CA GLU A 42 25.80 -6.71 11.22
C GLU A 42 27.22 -7.29 11.05
N ASP A 43 27.42 -8.22 10.11
CA ASP A 43 28.65 -9.03 9.99
C ASP A 43 29.62 -8.62 8.87
N GLU A 44 29.33 -7.61 8.04
CA GLU A 44 30.26 -7.19 6.98
C GLU A 44 31.21 -6.09 7.45
N MET A 45 32.27 -6.52 8.17
CA MET A 45 33.46 -5.71 8.36
C MET A 45 34.12 -5.41 7.01
N GLY A 46 33.80 -4.26 6.42
CA GLY A 46 34.75 -3.54 5.57
C GLY A 46 34.42 -3.43 4.09
N PHE A 47 33.20 -3.06 3.71
CA PHE A 47 32.97 -2.24 2.51
C PHE A 47 31.77 -1.32 2.79
N GLU A 48 31.95 0.00 2.74
CA GLU A 48 30.85 0.97 2.77
C GLU A 48 30.05 0.87 1.45
N GLU A 49 29.36 -0.24 1.22
CA GLU A 49 28.30 -0.25 0.24
C GLU A 49 27.13 0.53 0.85
N GLN A 50 26.89 1.74 0.34
CA GLN A 50 25.88 2.67 0.83
C GLN A 50 24.58 1.93 1.13
N ALA A 51 24.25 1.78 2.42
CA ALA A 51 23.05 1.10 2.87
C ALA A 51 21.86 1.64 2.07
N LYS A 52 21.21 0.76 1.29
CA LYS A 52 20.12 1.16 0.42
C LYS A 52 19.05 1.87 1.27
N PRO A 53 18.61 3.08 0.89
CA PRO A 53 17.62 3.80 1.66
C PRO A 53 16.34 2.96 1.78
N GLY A 54 15.94 2.68 3.02
CA GLY A 54 14.76 1.91 3.35
C GLY A 54 13.45 2.61 2.95
N HIS A 55 12.44 1.82 2.66
CA HIS A 55 11.08 2.16 2.28
C HIS A 55 10.14 2.10 3.51
N GLY A 56 10.55 1.44 4.60
CA GLY A 56 9.82 1.36 5.87
C GLY A 56 8.55 0.50 5.83
N GLY A 57 8.42 -0.39 4.84
CA GLY A 57 7.25 -1.27 4.71
C GLY A 57 7.25 -2.45 5.68
N CYS A 58 6.11 -3.13 5.79
CA CYS A 58 5.86 -4.17 6.80
C CYS A 58 5.83 -5.61 6.27
N GLY A 59 6.14 -5.84 4.99
CA GLY A 59 6.18 -7.15 4.35
C GLY A 59 4.81 -7.76 4.02
N ARG A 60 3.70 -7.17 4.48
CA ARG A 60 2.36 -7.76 4.32
C ARG A 60 1.84 -7.63 2.89
N VAL A 61 1.14 -8.68 2.44
CA VAL A 61 0.37 -8.69 1.19
C VAL A 61 -0.84 -7.77 1.33
N GLN A 62 -0.99 -6.87 0.36
CA GLN A 62 -2.10 -5.93 0.28
C GLN A 62 -3.34 -6.62 -0.31
N PRO A 63 -4.54 -6.41 0.25
CA PRO A 63 -5.78 -6.95 -0.33
C PRO A 63 -6.22 -6.17 -1.56
N ASN A 64 -7.02 -6.82 -2.40
CA ASN A 64 -7.86 -6.10 -3.37
C ASN A 64 -9.08 -5.54 -2.65
N ILE A 65 -9.35 -4.24 -2.80
CA ILE A 65 -10.56 -3.61 -2.27
C ILE A 65 -11.65 -3.67 -3.34
N ARG A 66 -12.80 -4.25 -3.01
CA ARG A 66 -13.98 -4.40 -3.89
C ARG A 66 -15.18 -3.68 -3.30
N ARG A 67 -15.93 -2.98 -4.15
CA ARG A 67 -17.20 -2.34 -3.79
C ARG A 67 -18.37 -3.23 -4.17
N GLU A 68 -19.25 -3.48 -3.22
CA GLU A 68 -20.51 -4.21 -3.43
C GLU A 68 -21.65 -3.41 -2.78
N GLY A 69 -22.50 -2.82 -3.62
CA GLY A 69 -23.47 -1.83 -3.18
C GLY A 69 -22.78 -0.67 -2.46
N LEU A 70 -23.15 -0.45 -1.20
CA LEU A 70 -22.59 0.56 -0.31
C LEU A 70 -21.50 0.03 0.64
N LYS A 71 -21.06 -1.22 0.47
CA LYS A 71 -20.05 -1.85 1.33
C LYS A 71 -18.74 -2.05 0.58
N LEU A 72 -17.64 -1.96 1.31
CA LEU A 72 -16.31 -2.33 0.83
C LEU A 72 -15.91 -3.68 1.42
N PHE A 73 -15.17 -4.46 0.63
CA PHE A 73 -14.63 -5.75 1.02
C PHE A 73 -13.15 -5.83 0.63
N THR A 74 -12.33 -6.42 1.49
CA THR A 74 -10.96 -6.80 1.20
C THR A 74 -10.91 -8.26 0.75
N GLN A 75 -10.09 -8.54 -0.26
CA GLN A 75 -9.87 -9.88 -0.80
C GLN A 75 -8.37 -10.13 -0.99
N TRP A 76 -7.82 -11.08 -0.24
CA TRP A 76 -6.44 -11.55 -0.43
C TRP A 76 -6.41 -12.67 -1.47
N LYS A 77 -5.41 -12.64 -2.34
CA LYS A 77 -5.13 -13.76 -3.24
C LYS A 77 -4.33 -14.79 -2.45
N LYS A 78 -4.77 -16.06 -2.43
CA LYS A 78 -3.96 -17.16 -1.88
C LYS A 78 -2.62 -17.21 -2.62
N GLY A 79 -1.53 -17.29 -1.87
CA GLY A 79 -0.20 -17.57 -2.41
C GLY A 79 -0.15 -19.01 -2.95
N LYS A 80 0.70 -19.27 -3.95
CA LYS A 80 0.85 -20.59 -4.59
C LYS A 80 1.50 -21.68 -3.71
N GLY A 81 1.60 -21.51 -2.39
CA GLY A 81 2.49 -22.32 -1.54
C GLY A 81 1.92 -22.85 -0.23
N GLU A 82 0.60 -22.82 -0.01
CA GLU A 82 -0.01 -23.38 1.22
C GLU A 82 -0.80 -24.67 1.00
N ASP A 83 -0.85 -25.20 -0.23
CA ASP A 83 -1.60 -26.41 -0.57
C ASP A 83 -0.64 -27.54 -1.05
N GLU A 84 0.45 -27.78 -0.31
CA GLU A 84 1.38 -28.92 -0.56
C GLU A 84 1.20 -30.07 0.44
N ASP A 85 0.02 -30.19 1.05
CA ASP A 85 -0.41 -31.41 1.76
C ASP A 85 -1.80 -31.81 1.24
N GLY A 86 -1.82 -32.93 0.51
CA GLY A 86 -2.93 -33.34 -0.33
C GLY A 86 -4.22 -33.64 0.43
N GLU A 87 -5.29 -32.96 0.05
CA GLU A 87 -6.62 -33.54 -0.07
C GLU A 87 -7.44 -32.71 -1.06
N GLU A 88 -7.88 -33.32 -2.14
CA GLU A 88 -8.84 -32.78 -3.09
C GLU A 88 -10.18 -32.55 -2.37
N SER A 89 -10.46 -31.34 -1.87
CA SER A 89 -11.82 -30.85 -1.59
C SER A 89 -11.86 -29.41 -1.08
N ALA A 90 -11.93 -28.48 -2.03
CA ALA A 90 -12.69 -27.23 -2.02
C ALA A 90 -11.90 -26.15 -2.75
N ILE A 91 -12.50 -25.57 -3.79
CA ILE A 91 -12.11 -24.26 -4.30
C ILE A 91 -12.26 -23.30 -3.12
N ALA A 92 -11.21 -23.13 -2.32
CA ALA A 92 -11.19 -22.25 -1.17
C ALA A 92 -11.40 -20.84 -1.70
N GLN A 93 -12.62 -20.33 -1.56
CA GLN A 93 -12.96 -19.02 -2.08
C GLN A 93 -12.00 -17.98 -1.48
N PRO A 94 -11.52 -17.01 -2.28
CA PRO A 94 -10.63 -15.96 -1.79
C PRO A 94 -11.23 -15.34 -0.54
N GLU A 95 -10.44 -15.22 0.51
CA GLU A 95 -10.91 -14.76 1.81
C GLU A 95 -11.43 -13.33 1.69
N LYS A 96 -12.76 -13.21 1.66
CA LYS A 96 -13.49 -11.97 1.47
C LYS A 96 -13.96 -11.47 2.83
N ARG A 97 -13.36 -10.39 3.30
CA ARG A 97 -13.69 -9.77 4.58
C ARG A 97 -14.31 -8.39 4.37
N PRO A 98 -15.39 -8.01 5.09
CA PRO A 98 -15.90 -6.65 5.03
C PRO A 98 -14.86 -5.66 5.56
N LEU A 99 -14.73 -4.51 4.90
CA LEU A 99 -13.94 -3.37 5.37
C LEU A 99 -14.89 -2.34 6.01
N PRO A 100 -15.08 -2.35 7.34
CA PRO A 100 -15.96 -1.39 8.00
C PRO A 100 -15.38 0.02 7.93
N ALA A 101 -16.26 1.02 7.98
CA ALA A 101 -15.89 2.43 7.95
C ALA A 101 -14.92 2.81 9.08
N SER A 102 -15.06 2.21 10.26
CA SER A 102 -14.16 2.41 11.40
C SER A 102 -12.73 1.95 11.11
N GLU A 103 -12.56 0.80 10.46
CA GLU A 103 -11.25 0.27 10.09
C GLU A 103 -10.60 1.15 9.00
N ALA A 104 -11.37 1.56 7.99
CA ALA A 104 -10.91 2.50 6.97
C ALA A 104 -10.46 3.84 7.60
N HIS A 105 -11.25 4.40 8.52
CA HIS A 105 -10.90 5.62 9.23
C HIS A 105 -9.60 5.47 10.04
N THR A 106 -9.43 4.36 10.77
CA THR A 106 -8.18 4.11 11.53
C THR A 106 -6.96 4.06 10.61
N VAL A 107 -7.07 3.47 9.43
CA VAL A 107 -5.97 3.43 8.44
C VAL A 107 -5.69 4.84 7.90
N LEU A 108 -6.72 5.56 7.44
CA LEU A 108 -6.57 6.90 6.87
C LEU A 108 -6.03 7.92 7.88
N LYS A 109 -6.40 7.80 9.16
CA LYS A 109 -5.94 8.69 10.23
C LYS A 109 -4.43 8.58 10.46
N LYS A 110 -3.83 7.40 10.24
CA LYS A 110 -2.40 7.13 10.41
C LYS A 110 -1.51 7.69 9.30
N MET A 111 -2.09 8.21 8.21
CA MET A 111 -1.31 8.78 7.12
C MET A 111 -0.52 10.00 7.58
N SER A 112 0.77 10.02 7.23
CA SER A 112 1.66 11.15 7.53
C SER A 112 1.32 12.37 6.67
N SER A 113 1.76 13.55 7.12
CA SER A 113 1.64 14.80 6.36
C SER A 113 2.34 14.71 5.00
N GLU A 114 3.47 13.99 4.93
CA GLU A 114 4.21 13.74 3.69
C GLU A 114 3.39 12.90 2.71
N ASP A 115 2.79 11.79 3.17
CA ASP A 115 1.95 10.93 2.32
C ASP A 115 0.73 11.68 1.76
N ILE A 116 0.10 12.52 2.59
CA ILE A 116 -1.04 13.37 2.18
C ILE A 116 -0.60 14.33 1.06
N ALA A 117 0.57 14.97 1.21
CA ALA A 117 1.13 15.86 0.19
C ALA A 117 1.52 15.11 -1.11
N VAL A 118 2.06 13.89 -0.98
CA VAL A 118 2.41 13.00 -2.11
C VAL A 118 1.16 12.58 -2.89
N LEU A 119 0.03 12.34 -2.22
CA LEU A 119 -1.26 12.11 -2.89
C LEU A 119 -1.82 13.36 -3.57
N GLY A 120 -1.32 14.55 -3.21
CA GLY A 120 -1.82 15.83 -3.72
C GLY A 120 -3.03 16.36 -2.96
N LEU A 121 -3.19 15.94 -1.70
CA LEU A 121 -4.24 16.40 -0.80
C LEU A 121 -3.72 17.52 0.13
N SER A 122 -4.61 18.10 0.93
CA SER A 122 -4.30 19.18 1.86
C SER A 122 -4.47 18.68 3.29
N GLU A 123 -3.42 18.74 4.10
CA GLU A 123 -3.49 18.34 5.51
C GLU A 123 -4.45 19.21 6.33
N GLU A 124 -4.54 20.50 6.02
CA GLU A 124 -5.36 21.44 6.80
C GLU A 124 -6.82 21.48 6.36
N HIS A 125 -7.11 21.15 5.10
CA HIS A 125 -8.42 21.38 4.49
C HIS A 125 -9.09 20.13 3.92
N ALA A 126 -8.33 19.04 3.74
CA ALA A 126 -8.80 17.86 3.02
C ALA A 126 -8.07 16.59 3.47
N ARG A 127 -8.03 16.33 4.79
CA ARG A 127 -7.48 15.05 5.25
C ARG A 127 -8.38 13.89 4.82
N PRO A 128 -7.79 12.75 4.39
CA PRO A 128 -8.57 11.60 3.93
C PRO A 128 -9.54 11.03 4.98
N ASP A 129 -9.18 11.06 6.26
CA ASP A 129 -10.01 10.51 7.34
C ASP A 129 -11.33 11.26 7.52
N TRP A 130 -11.39 12.54 7.15
CA TRP A 130 -12.61 13.35 7.22
C TRP A 130 -13.70 12.95 6.22
N MET A 131 -13.38 12.06 5.27
CA MET A 131 -14.38 11.53 4.33
C MET A 131 -15.30 10.50 4.98
N ILE A 132 -14.97 10.01 6.18
CA ILE A 132 -15.81 9.08 6.95
C ILE A 132 -16.67 9.90 7.91
N LEU A 133 -17.99 9.81 7.75
CA LEU A 133 -19.01 10.57 8.50
C LEU A 133 -19.59 9.77 9.66
#